data_AF-J4CCD4-F1
#
_entry.id   AF-J4CCD4-F1
#
_cell.length_a   1.000
_cell.length_b   1.000
_cell.length_c   1.000
_cell.angle_alpha   90.00
_cell.angle_beta   90.00
_cell.angle_gamma   90.00
#
_symmetry.space_group_name_H-M   'P 1'
#
loop_
_entity.id
_entity.type
_entity.pdbx_description
1 polymer ?
#
loop_
_entity_poly.entity_id
_entity_poly.type
_entity_poly.pdbx_seq_one_letter_code
_entity_poly.pdbx_strand_id
1 'polypeptide(L)'
;MPFKNPDYSNKQLLSGSYMGEGANKGMKHNSLCCRQPRAGSTTSMFVILTFAGIFIANSLSVRPAMGGGYSDLNVLFHAKNTDKYSENGYNITVKKENFPGCSNFVVFTHTITFTKEEDKLNYNVLLYDGNTINKGNRVFGYYYPRDINQVVEELKIYYFVLEPNVPLVVSFKCPGNIYNCYFGKLKEAGWDRAYNITSYSFGKECDKSHLLAELRTMTRNKKIGFTIGTDNVDIFGIRQEIKDKNFRFIFIPKGKKSLQGNQLLFAIDFDKQVPKLSDTSDDIKSHCSGILNHVCKNSSKKENCMSQTKTQYSIQYNFEFKHKNAIDPYYLNSVNGHFFDGIMVYFVRTSDRPPQSSCENEEDNKCMALLVEFVDSCNSKIHIKRKDKEGYWWSKEKVDYKDDDTLLKKLKEIKEQAQNEVNTVILDKKERYLGVESVDPKDIVVYKQYTYKFKGAKNPNIIYDRKDPGISAIQSSTIKSQNVEVYFLKAGGKEDKKPFLIVLDQNGQPENKKKAYYFKHKASFKEWKEFTDFNKLQDKLDKISKYGKCIHNLSLLQWYAYEILTGKDPPPQKPKEEKTPNRPDTFKPPPKEKTLPIPLIAGCSTAGGVFVISSAAGYGIYWYNTTIKLLT
;
A
#
# COMPACT_ATOMS: atom_id res chain seq x y z
N MET A 1 -5.69 26.98 19.06
CA MET A 1 -4.32 27.55 19.00
C MET A 1 -3.53 26.75 17.98
N PRO A 2 -2.99 27.34 16.90
CA PRO A 2 -2.22 26.60 15.93
C PRO A 2 -0.74 26.57 16.34
N PHE A 3 -0.19 25.36 16.49
CA PHE A 3 1.24 25.17 16.63
C PHE A 3 1.93 25.53 15.30
N LYS A 4 2.81 26.53 15.34
CA LYS A 4 3.75 26.87 14.28
C LYS A 4 4.82 25.77 14.22
N ASN A 5 5.00 25.19 13.02
CA ASN A 5 6.21 24.46 12.66
C ASN A 5 7.41 25.44 12.65
N PRO A 6 8.58 25.09 13.20
CA PRO A 6 9.79 25.84 12.95
C PRO A 6 10.42 25.40 11.63
N ASP A 7 10.80 26.40 10.83
CA ASP A 7 11.66 26.32 9.66
C ASP A 7 12.99 25.64 9.99
N TYR A 8 13.35 24.61 9.22
CA TYR A 8 14.74 24.18 9.10
C TYR A 8 15.30 24.70 7.78
N SER A 9 15.95 25.85 7.87
CA SER A 9 16.77 26.42 6.80
C SER A 9 18.10 25.68 6.68
N ASN A 10 18.41 25.23 5.47
CA ASN A 10 19.72 24.82 5.00
C ASN A 10 20.84 25.75 5.47
N LYS A 11 21.89 25.17 6.07
CA LYS A 11 23.24 25.73 6.04
C LYS A 11 24.21 24.68 5.53
N GLN A 12 24.74 24.96 4.33
CA GLN A 12 25.97 24.38 3.81
C GLN A 12 27.12 24.64 4.80
N LEU A 13 27.92 23.60 5.07
CA LEU A 13 29.29 23.76 5.55
C LEU A 13 30.18 22.80 4.77
N LEU A 14 31.13 23.40 4.07
CA LEU A 14 32.22 22.78 3.32
C LEU A 14 33.35 22.34 4.26
N SER A 15 34.08 21.33 3.77
CA SER A 15 35.50 21.02 4.02
C SER A 15 35.88 20.29 5.31
N GLY A 16 36.77 19.29 5.16
CA GLY A 16 37.44 18.61 6.25
C GLY A 16 37.94 17.21 5.90
N SER A 17 38.82 17.09 4.91
CA SER A 17 39.63 15.91 4.61
C SER A 17 40.56 15.57 5.77
N TYR A 18 40.64 14.30 6.18
CA TYR A 18 41.79 13.74 6.88
C TYR A 18 42.02 12.29 6.47
N MET A 19 43.25 12.03 6.01
CA MET A 19 43.83 10.69 5.80
C MET A 19 44.08 10.01 7.14
N GLY A 20 44.06 8.67 7.13
CA GLY A 20 44.55 7.84 8.22
C GLY A 20 44.73 6.39 7.75
N GLU A 21 45.96 6.08 7.33
CA GLU A 21 46.47 4.74 7.08
C GLU A 21 46.41 3.85 8.33
N GLY A 22 46.41 2.52 8.14
CA GLY A 22 47.13 1.66 9.08
C GLY A 22 46.52 0.28 9.41
N ALA A 23 47.23 -0.74 8.94
CA ALA A 23 47.54 -2.01 9.64
C ALA A 23 46.64 -3.25 9.43
N ASN A 24 47.13 -4.05 8.48
CA ASN A 24 47.13 -5.52 8.43
C ASN A 24 47.41 -6.22 9.79
N LYS A 25 46.73 -7.35 10.00
CA LYS A 25 47.18 -8.62 10.62
C LYS A 25 46.01 -9.62 10.43
N GLY A 26 46.10 -10.76 9.75
CA GLY A 26 47.22 -11.66 9.52
C GLY A 26 47.15 -12.83 10.50
N MET A 27 46.34 -13.85 10.23
CA MET A 27 46.51 -15.18 10.86
C MET A 27 45.99 -16.30 9.95
N LYS A 28 46.95 -17.03 9.38
CA LYS A 28 46.81 -18.34 8.74
C LYS A 28 46.89 -19.41 9.84
N HIS A 29 46.07 -20.44 9.77
CA HIS A 29 46.42 -21.75 10.31
C HIS A 29 46.22 -22.82 9.23
N ASN A 30 47.29 -23.58 9.03
CA ASN A 30 47.42 -24.67 8.09
C ASN A 30 47.25 -26.00 8.84
N SER A 31 46.66 -26.96 8.11
CA SER A 31 47.17 -28.33 7.89
C SER A 31 46.69 -29.54 8.72
N LEU A 32 46.39 -30.59 7.92
CA LEU A 32 46.59 -32.05 8.12
C LEU A 32 45.52 -32.77 8.98
N CYS A 33 45.01 -33.98 8.66
CA CYS A 33 45.42 -35.04 7.73
C CYS A 33 44.31 -36.14 7.61
N CYS A 34 44.41 -36.96 6.54
CA CYS A 34 43.93 -38.36 6.37
C CYS A 34 42.40 -38.61 6.31
N ARG A 35 41.82 -39.52 5.50
CA ARG A 35 42.28 -40.68 4.71
C ARG A 35 41.14 -41.06 3.72
N GLN A 36 41.46 -41.51 2.50
CA GLN A 36 40.59 -42.32 1.63
C GLN A 36 40.74 -43.83 1.98
N PRO A 37 39.85 -44.72 1.49
CA PRO A 37 40.19 -45.45 0.25
C PRO A 37 39.02 -45.75 -0.74
N ARG A 38 39.39 -45.65 -2.03
CA ARG A 38 39.21 -46.55 -3.20
C ARG A 38 37.93 -47.40 -3.44
N ALA A 39 37.29 -47.06 -4.57
CA ALA A 39 36.89 -47.84 -5.75
C ALA A 39 36.76 -49.38 -5.73
N GLY A 40 35.66 -49.86 -6.32
CA GLY A 40 35.50 -51.18 -6.94
C GLY A 40 34.31 -51.18 -7.91
N SER A 41 34.60 -51.38 -9.19
CA SER A 41 33.67 -51.47 -10.33
C SER A 41 33.52 -52.94 -10.72
N THR A 42 32.30 -53.40 -11.06
CA THR A 42 32.10 -54.42 -12.12
C THR A 42 30.66 -54.44 -12.63
N THR A 43 30.57 -54.50 -13.96
CA THR A 43 29.41 -54.66 -14.83
C THR A 43 29.07 -56.15 -15.01
N SER A 44 27.79 -56.51 -15.16
CA SER A 44 27.35 -57.55 -16.11
C SER A 44 25.82 -57.64 -16.24
N MET A 45 25.36 -57.63 -17.49
CA MET A 45 24.03 -58.01 -17.97
C MET A 45 23.94 -59.55 -18.04
N PHE A 46 22.77 -60.13 -17.72
CA PHE A 46 22.19 -61.25 -18.47
C PHE A 46 20.68 -61.32 -18.22
N VAL A 47 19.95 -61.58 -19.31
CA VAL A 47 18.50 -61.83 -19.41
C VAL A 47 18.26 -63.34 -19.32
N ILE A 48 17.13 -63.79 -18.74
CA ILE A 48 16.19 -64.81 -19.26
C ILE A 48 15.11 -65.15 -18.20
N LEU A 49 13.86 -65.25 -18.66
CA LEU A 49 12.64 -65.66 -17.96
C LEU A 49 12.70 -67.09 -17.39
N THR A 50 11.96 -67.36 -16.31
CA THR A 50 10.97 -68.47 -16.27
C THR A 50 9.99 -68.35 -15.09
N PHE A 51 8.73 -68.67 -15.38
CA PHE A 51 7.60 -68.83 -14.45
C PHE A 51 7.78 -70.07 -13.55
N ALA A 52 7.43 -69.96 -12.27
CA ALA A 52 6.80 -71.05 -11.50
C ALA A 52 6.18 -70.47 -10.22
N GLY A 53 4.85 -70.59 -10.09
CA GLY A 53 4.13 -70.25 -8.88
C GLY A 53 4.29 -71.34 -7.82
N ILE A 54 4.49 -70.94 -6.57
CA ILE A 54 4.30 -71.79 -5.40
C ILE A 54 3.54 -70.96 -4.35
N PHE A 55 2.33 -71.42 -4.06
CA PHE A 55 1.54 -71.04 -2.90
C PHE A 55 2.28 -71.46 -1.63
N ILE A 56 2.57 -70.53 -0.73
CA ILE A 56 2.83 -70.85 0.68
C ILE A 56 1.94 -69.95 1.54
N ALA A 57 1.12 -70.62 2.34
CA ALA A 57 0.22 -70.05 3.32
C ALA A 57 1.00 -69.24 4.37
N ASN A 58 0.66 -67.96 4.52
CA ASN A 58 1.05 -67.20 5.70
C ASN A 58 0.02 -67.45 6.81
N SER A 59 0.45 -68.25 7.77
CA SER A 59 -0.16 -68.36 9.09
C SER A 59 -0.18 -66.98 9.76
N LEU A 60 -1.39 -66.57 10.17
CA LEU A 60 -1.58 -65.47 11.12
C LEU A 60 -0.88 -65.84 12.45
N SER A 61 0.22 -65.16 12.74
CA SER A 61 0.69 -64.97 14.12
C SER A 61 0.44 -63.51 14.47
N VAL A 62 -0.78 -63.25 14.98
CA VAL A 62 -1.08 -62.01 15.70
C VAL A 62 -0.35 -62.11 17.03
N ARG A 63 0.83 -61.48 17.12
CA ARG A 63 1.40 -61.12 18.42
C ARG A 63 0.65 -59.87 18.92
N PRO A 64 0.06 -59.88 20.12
CA PRO A 64 -0.45 -58.66 20.72
C PRO A 64 0.75 -57.76 21.02
N ALA A 65 0.83 -56.62 20.33
CA ALA A 65 1.78 -55.57 20.65
C ALA A 65 1.37 -54.93 21.99
N MET A 66 1.87 -55.49 23.09
CA MET A 66 1.88 -54.79 24.38
C MET A 66 2.90 -53.66 24.30
N GLY A 67 2.37 -52.44 24.21
CA GLY A 67 3.11 -51.18 24.15
C GLY A 67 2.21 -50.09 23.59
N GLY A 68 1.18 -49.70 24.34
CA GLY A 68 0.28 -48.59 24.00
C GLY A 68 1.03 -47.26 24.02
N GLY A 69 1.82 -47.00 22.99
CA GLY A 69 2.53 -45.74 22.79
C GLY A 69 1.58 -44.66 22.28
N TYR A 70 1.82 -43.43 22.70
CA TYR A 70 1.16 -42.27 22.10
C TYR A 70 1.66 -42.07 20.67
N SER A 71 0.73 -41.83 19.75
CA SER A 71 0.98 -41.35 18.40
C SER A 71 1.11 -39.83 18.39
N ASP A 72 1.73 -39.27 17.35
CA ASP A 72 1.90 -37.83 17.20
C ASP A 72 1.02 -37.29 16.06
N LEU A 73 0.15 -36.33 16.40
CA LEU A 73 -0.61 -35.54 15.45
C LEU A 73 0.16 -34.25 15.14
N ASN A 74 0.52 -34.06 13.87
CA ASN A 74 1.31 -32.92 13.42
C ASN A 74 0.40 -31.81 12.90
N VAL A 75 0.55 -30.59 13.42
CA VAL A 75 -0.09 -29.37 12.90
C VAL A 75 0.97 -28.42 12.36
N LEU A 76 0.77 -28.01 11.12
CA LEU A 76 1.75 -27.29 10.31
C LEU A 76 1.33 -25.83 10.13
N PHE A 77 2.11 -24.88 10.67
CA PHE A 77 1.80 -23.45 10.58
C PHE A 77 1.83 -22.91 9.15
N HIS A 78 2.61 -23.49 8.25
CA HIS A 78 2.71 -23.06 6.86
C HIS A 78 1.90 -23.92 5.89
N ALA A 79 0.98 -24.76 6.38
CA ALA A 79 -0.03 -25.44 5.54
C ALA A 79 -1.17 -24.50 5.09
N LYS A 80 -0.86 -23.23 4.82
CA LYS A 80 -1.81 -22.16 4.51
C LYS A 80 -2.46 -22.28 3.14
N ASN A 81 -1.81 -23.03 2.24
CA ASN A 81 -2.21 -23.20 0.84
C ASN A 81 -2.85 -24.58 0.59
N THR A 82 -3.21 -25.31 1.65
CA THR A 82 -3.81 -26.64 1.57
C THR A 82 -5.10 -26.67 2.36
N ASP A 83 -6.19 -27.11 1.76
CA ASP A 83 -7.49 -27.20 2.44
C ASP A 83 -7.55 -28.41 3.40
N LYS A 84 -6.70 -29.42 3.17
CA LYS A 84 -6.63 -30.63 3.99
C LYS A 84 -5.26 -31.30 3.94
N TYR A 85 -4.93 -32.01 5.01
CA TYR A 85 -3.83 -32.97 5.06
C TYR A 85 -4.13 -34.05 6.10
N SER A 86 -3.53 -35.23 5.94
CA SER A 86 -3.79 -36.38 6.80
C SER A 86 -2.52 -37.21 7.00
N GLU A 87 -2.47 -37.90 8.13
CA GLU A 87 -1.50 -38.97 8.40
C GLU A 87 -2.26 -40.18 8.95
N ASN A 88 -1.55 -41.26 9.28
CA ASN A 88 -2.19 -42.45 9.81
C ASN A 88 -2.95 -42.12 11.12
N GLY A 89 -4.27 -42.23 11.08
CA GLY A 89 -5.16 -42.14 12.24
C GLY A 89 -5.85 -40.79 12.47
N TYR A 90 -5.57 -39.77 11.66
CA TYR A 90 -6.32 -38.50 11.71
C TYR A 90 -6.35 -37.75 10.36
N ASN A 91 -7.33 -36.86 10.22
CA ASN A 91 -7.47 -35.91 9.12
C ASN A 91 -7.54 -34.49 9.68
N ILE A 92 -6.93 -33.53 8.98
CA ILE A 92 -7.01 -32.11 9.31
C ILE A 92 -7.61 -31.36 8.14
N THR A 93 -8.62 -30.54 8.41
CA THR A 93 -9.16 -29.55 7.47
C THR A 93 -8.71 -28.17 7.90
N VAL A 94 -8.27 -27.35 6.95
CA VAL A 94 -7.77 -25.99 7.20
C VAL A 94 -8.72 -24.97 6.59
N LYS A 95 -9.14 -24.00 7.39
CA LYS A 95 -9.96 -22.87 6.94
C LYS A 95 -9.29 -21.54 7.28
N LYS A 96 -9.15 -20.66 6.30
CA LYS A 96 -8.62 -19.29 6.46
C LYS A 96 -9.74 -18.27 6.47
N GLU A 97 -9.75 -17.37 7.46
CA GLU A 97 -10.72 -16.28 7.56
C GLU A 97 -10.06 -14.99 8.08
N ASN A 98 -10.63 -13.82 7.77
CA ASN A 98 -10.26 -12.58 8.45
C ASN A 98 -10.75 -12.59 9.90
N PHE A 99 -9.97 -11.98 10.79
CA PHE A 99 -10.41 -11.77 12.17
C PHE A 99 -11.64 -10.84 12.19
N PRO A 100 -12.72 -11.19 12.91
CA PRO A 100 -13.93 -10.37 12.98
C PRO A 100 -13.63 -8.93 13.40
N GLY A 101 -14.14 -7.96 12.63
CA GLY A 101 -13.94 -6.54 12.89
C GLY A 101 -12.53 -5.99 12.58
N CYS A 102 -11.57 -6.82 12.13
CA CYS A 102 -10.24 -6.35 11.75
C CYS A 102 -9.60 -7.19 10.62
N SER A 103 -9.60 -6.63 9.40
CA SER A 103 -8.96 -7.26 8.22
C SER A 103 -7.43 -7.22 8.22
N ASN A 104 -6.81 -6.73 9.29
CA ASN A 104 -5.35 -6.75 9.46
C ASN A 104 -4.87 -8.04 10.12
N PHE A 105 -5.77 -8.86 10.66
CA PHE A 105 -5.46 -10.16 11.22
C PHE A 105 -6.21 -11.25 10.48
N VAL A 106 -5.58 -12.40 10.35
CA VAL A 106 -6.16 -13.60 9.72
C VAL A 106 -6.06 -14.77 10.69
N VAL A 107 -7.03 -15.67 10.62
CA VAL A 107 -7.14 -16.84 11.46
C VAL A 107 -7.13 -18.08 10.56
N PHE A 108 -6.24 -19.02 10.87
CA PHE A 108 -6.24 -20.36 10.28
C PHE A 108 -6.79 -21.33 11.31
N THR A 109 -7.91 -21.96 10.97
CA THR A 109 -8.57 -22.96 11.82
C THR A 109 -8.25 -24.35 11.27
N HIS A 110 -7.57 -25.15 12.08
CA HIS A 110 -7.23 -26.54 11.82
C HIS A 110 -8.21 -27.41 12.61
N THR A 111 -9.21 -27.97 11.94
CA THR A 111 -10.17 -28.90 12.54
C THR A 111 -9.65 -30.31 12.42
N ILE A 112 -9.56 -31.01 13.55
CA ILE A 112 -9.02 -32.36 13.66
C ILE A 112 -10.17 -33.36 13.66
N THR A 113 -10.03 -34.45 12.90
CA THR A 113 -10.95 -35.58 12.91
C THR A 113 -10.15 -36.87 13.01
N PHE A 114 -10.36 -37.64 14.08
CA PHE A 114 -9.66 -38.91 14.28
C PHE A 114 -10.34 -40.01 13.46
N THR A 115 -9.55 -40.94 12.92
CA THR A 115 -10.10 -42.07 12.13
C THR A 115 -10.86 -43.04 13.02
N LYS A 116 -10.45 -43.16 14.29
CA LYS A 116 -11.12 -43.95 15.33
C LYS A 116 -11.31 -43.07 16.57
N GLU A 117 -12.55 -42.93 17.00
CA GLU A 117 -12.90 -42.08 18.15
C GLU A 117 -12.30 -42.59 19.47
N GLU A 118 -12.14 -43.91 19.62
CA GLU A 118 -11.51 -44.50 20.80
C GLU A 118 -10.02 -44.14 20.95
N ASP A 119 -9.35 -43.75 19.87
CA ASP A 119 -7.90 -43.53 19.87
C ASP A 119 -7.50 -42.08 20.18
N LYS A 120 -8.44 -41.15 20.30
CA LYS A 120 -8.11 -39.71 20.42
C LYS A 120 -7.29 -39.33 21.66
N LEU A 121 -7.37 -40.12 22.73
CA LEU A 121 -6.52 -39.96 23.92
C LEU A 121 -5.08 -40.40 23.69
N ASN A 122 -4.82 -41.17 22.64
CA ASN A 122 -3.50 -41.68 22.32
C ASN A 122 -2.72 -40.74 21.38
N TYR A 123 -3.19 -39.52 21.12
CA TYR A 123 -2.49 -38.55 20.27
C TYR A 123 -1.93 -37.37 21.06
N ASN A 124 -0.63 -37.12 20.89
CA ASN A 124 -0.02 -35.83 21.21
C ASN A 124 -0.28 -34.86 20.05
N VAL A 125 -0.33 -33.56 20.33
CA VAL A 125 -0.44 -32.54 19.27
C VAL A 125 0.87 -31.75 19.17
N LEU A 126 1.56 -31.91 18.05
CA LEU A 126 2.85 -31.28 17.79
C LEU A 126 2.68 -30.15 16.77
N LEU A 127 3.09 -28.95 17.17
CA LEU A 127 3.06 -27.76 16.33
C LEU A 127 4.41 -27.56 15.65
N TYR A 128 4.39 -27.31 14.35
CA TYR A 128 5.60 -27.11 13.56
C TYR A 128 5.56 -25.84 12.71
N ASP A 129 6.72 -25.23 12.50
CA ASP A 129 6.90 -24.03 11.65
C ASP A 129 7.11 -24.33 10.16
N GLY A 130 6.81 -25.55 9.71
CA GLY A 130 6.88 -25.93 8.30
C GLY A 130 5.53 -26.09 7.60
N ASN A 131 5.58 -26.71 6.43
CA ASN A 131 4.45 -26.97 5.54
C ASN A 131 4.32 -28.47 5.25
N THR A 132 3.43 -28.85 4.33
CA THR A 132 3.16 -30.26 3.98
C THR A 132 4.31 -30.97 3.26
N ILE A 133 5.29 -30.22 2.73
CA ILE A 133 6.47 -30.76 2.03
C ILE A 133 7.63 -30.92 3.01
N ASN A 134 7.85 -29.91 3.87
CA ASN A 134 8.88 -29.92 4.90
C ASN A 134 8.23 -29.51 6.21
N LYS A 135 8.16 -30.44 7.17
CA LYS A 135 7.58 -30.22 8.49
C LYS A 135 8.27 -29.09 9.24
N GLY A 136 9.52 -28.76 8.95
CA GLY A 136 10.24 -27.70 9.65
C GLY A 136 10.61 -28.10 11.08
N ASN A 137 10.81 -27.12 11.93
CA ASN A 137 11.15 -27.31 13.34
C ASN A 137 9.90 -27.42 14.20
N ARG A 138 9.95 -28.31 15.20
CA ARG A 138 8.93 -28.38 16.23
C ARG A 138 8.98 -27.10 17.06
N VAL A 139 7.83 -26.46 17.21
CA VAL A 139 7.66 -25.23 18.00
C VAL A 139 7.12 -25.53 19.38
N PHE A 140 6.11 -26.40 19.48
CA PHE A 140 5.52 -26.80 20.75
C PHE A 140 4.93 -28.20 20.65
N GLY A 141 5.03 -29.00 21.71
CA GLY A 141 4.33 -30.28 21.82
C GLY A 141 3.35 -30.29 22.99
N TYR A 142 2.10 -30.61 22.71
CA TYR A 142 1.02 -30.82 23.68
C TYR A 142 0.90 -32.33 23.93
N TYR A 143 1.38 -32.80 25.07
CA TYR A 143 1.59 -34.23 25.32
C TYR A 143 0.61 -34.83 26.32
N TYR A 144 0.25 -36.10 26.11
CA TYR A 144 -0.43 -36.95 27.09
C TYR A 144 -1.78 -36.42 27.61
N PRO A 145 -2.79 -36.22 26.73
CA PRO A 145 -4.15 -35.95 27.20
C PRO A 145 -4.64 -37.14 28.05
N ARG A 146 -5.06 -36.86 29.28
CA ARG A 146 -5.49 -37.90 30.24
C ARG A 146 -6.98 -38.18 30.21
N ASP A 147 -7.76 -37.21 29.74
CA ASP A 147 -9.21 -37.29 29.65
C ASP A 147 -9.71 -36.56 28.42
N ILE A 148 -10.97 -36.80 28.06
CA ILE A 148 -11.55 -36.30 26.82
C ILE A 148 -11.56 -34.77 26.74
N ASN A 149 -11.63 -34.06 27.86
CA ASN A 149 -11.63 -32.59 27.88
C ASN A 149 -10.25 -31.99 27.62
N GLN A 150 -9.20 -32.82 27.53
CA GLN A 150 -7.85 -32.44 27.16
C GLN A 150 -7.53 -32.78 25.69
N VAL A 151 -8.42 -33.49 25.00
CA VAL A 151 -8.23 -33.77 23.57
C VAL A 151 -8.47 -32.48 22.80
N VAL A 152 -7.53 -32.14 21.92
CA VAL A 152 -7.64 -30.97 21.05
C VAL A 152 -8.45 -31.35 19.82
N GLU A 153 -9.58 -30.70 19.62
CA GLU A 153 -10.46 -30.90 18.46
C GLU A 153 -10.18 -29.90 17.35
N GLU A 154 -9.71 -28.71 17.73
CA GLU A 154 -9.48 -27.62 16.80
C GLU A 154 -8.36 -26.70 17.30
N LEU A 155 -7.54 -26.25 16.36
CA LEU A 155 -6.49 -25.26 16.59
C LEU A 155 -6.77 -24.01 15.77
N LYS A 156 -6.85 -22.85 16.40
CA LYS A 156 -6.88 -21.55 15.70
C LYS A 156 -5.56 -20.84 15.83
N ILE A 157 -4.98 -20.45 14.71
CA ILE A 157 -3.70 -19.76 14.67
C ILE A 157 -3.90 -18.37 14.07
N TYR A 158 -3.53 -17.35 14.83
CA TYR A 158 -3.76 -15.95 14.51
C TYR A 158 -2.49 -15.32 13.96
N TYR A 159 -2.57 -14.66 12.81
CA TYR A 159 -1.45 -13.98 12.17
C TYR A 159 -1.79 -12.53 11.87
N PHE A 160 -0.75 -11.71 11.78
CA PHE A 160 -0.83 -10.38 11.21
C PHE A 160 -0.62 -10.44 9.70
N VAL A 161 -1.39 -9.68 8.91
CA VAL A 161 -1.33 -9.75 7.43
C VAL A 161 0.03 -9.38 6.83
N LEU A 162 0.83 -8.58 7.55
CA LEU A 162 2.18 -8.20 7.12
C LEU A 162 3.24 -9.23 7.53
N GLU A 163 2.97 -10.05 8.56
CA GLU A 163 3.87 -11.08 9.07
C GLU A 163 3.19 -12.45 8.98
N PRO A 164 2.87 -12.91 7.75
CA PRO A 164 2.02 -14.07 7.59
C PRO A 164 2.67 -15.35 8.13
N ASN A 165 3.98 -15.39 8.37
CA ASN A 165 4.73 -16.57 8.78
C ASN A 165 5.03 -16.64 10.28
N VAL A 166 4.63 -15.63 11.05
CA VAL A 166 4.86 -15.61 12.50
C VAL A 166 3.51 -15.58 13.22
N PRO A 167 3.09 -16.69 13.85
CA PRO A 167 1.88 -16.69 14.66
C PRO A 167 1.99 -15.69 15.81
N LEU A 168 0.88 -15.05 16.15
CA LEU A 168 0.76 -14.20 17.35
C LEU A 168 0.15 -15.00 18.50
N VAL A 169 -0.94 -15.70 18.22
CA VAL A 169 -1.70 -16.48 19.21
C VAL A 169 -2.03 -17.84 18.63
N VAL A 170 -1.99 -18.87 19.48
CA VAL A 170 -2.47 -20.22 19.17
C VAL A 170 -3.58 -20.55 20.18
N SER A 171 -4.73 -20.95 19.68
CA SER A 171 -5.90 -21.32 20.48
C SER A 171 -6.16 -22.81 20.38
N PHE A 172 -6.14 -23.51 21.51
CA PHE A 172 -6.47 -24.92 21.61
C PHE A 172 -7.93 -25.04 22.04
N LYS A 173 -8.80 -25.52 21.15
CA LYS A 173 -10.18 -25.84 21.48
C LYS A 173 -10.29 -27.32 21.82
N CYS A 174 -10.73 -27.57 23.04
CA CYS A 174 -11.06 -28.88 23.58
C CYS A 174 -12.58 -28.94 23.87
N PRO A 175 -13.18 -30.12 24.13
CA PRO A 175 -14.63 -30.24 24.33
C PRO A 175 -15.20 -29.30 25.40
N GLY A 176 -14.48 -29.11 26.51
CA GLY A 176 -14.95 -28.30 27.65
C GLY A 176 -14.35 -26.90 27.75
N ASN A 177 -13.30 -26.56 26.98
CA ASN A 177 -12.56 -25.33 27.17
C ASN A 177 -11.80 -24.85 25.93
N ILE A 178 -11.46 -23.56 25.91
CA ILE A 178 -10.62 -22.94 24.89
C ILE A 178 -9.44 -22.28 25.60
N TYR A 179 -8.23 -22.66 25.20
CA TYR A 179 -6.99 -22.13 25.76
C TYR A 179 -6.29 -21.27 24.71
N ASN A 180 -6.44 -19.95 24.79
CA ASN A 180 -5.68 -19.03 23.95
C ASN A 180 -4.33 -18.74 24.58
N CYS A 181 -3.26 -18.95 23.83
CA CYS A 181 -1.89 -18.86 24.31
C CYS A 181 -1.07 -17.94 23.39
N TYR A 182 -0.22 -17.10 23.99
CA TYR A 182 0.74 -16.30 23.21
C TYR A 182 1.77 -17.22 22.56
N PHE A 183 2.03 -17.00 21.27
CA PHE A 183 2.93 -17.83 20.49
C PHE A 183 4.34 -17.88 21.09
N GLY A 184 4.87 -16.72 21.53
CA GLY A 184 6.18 -16.63 22.15
C GLY A 184 6.33 -17.56 23.37
N LYS A 185 5.31 -17.63 24.23
CA LYS A 185 5.33 -18.48 25.44
C LYS A 185 5.36 -19.98 25.09
N LEU A 186 4.57 -20.40 24.11
CA LEU A 186 4.58 -21.79 23.66
C LEU A 186 5.93 -22.16 23.05
N LYS A 187 6.49 -21.28 22.21
CA LYS A 187 7.79 -21.50 21.58
C LYS A 187 8.92 -21.59 22.61
N GLU A 188 8.87 -20.79 23.66
CA GLU A 188 9.85 -20.83 24.75
C GLU A 188 9.77 -22.14 25.55
N ALA A 189 8.56 -22.61 25.84
CA ALA A 189 8.35 -23.88 26.54
C ALA A 189 8.80 -25.10 25.71
N GLY A 190 8.56 -25.08 24.40
CA GLY A 190 8.95 -26.13 23.46
C GLY A 190 8.11 -27.42 23.56
N TRP A 191 7.61 -27.76 24.74
CA TRP A 191 6.58 -28.78 24.99
C TRP A 191 6.05 -28.70 26.42
N ASP A 192 4.86 -29.22 26.66
CA ASP A 192 4.36 -29.51 28.00
C ASP A 192 3.27 -30.60 27.97
N ARG A 193 2.86 -31.06 29.15
CA ARG A 193 1.73 -31.95 29.34
C ARG A 193 0.41 -31.20 29.09
N ALA A 194 -0.57 -31.92 28.56
CA ALA A 194 -1.88 -31.45 28.16
C ALA A 194 -2.59 -30.65 29.27
N TYR A 195 -2.55 -31.15 30.50
CA TYR A 195 -3.17 -30.51 31.67
C TYR A 195 -2.47 -29.23 32.14
N ASN A 196 -1.24 -28.95 31.69
CA ASN A 196 -0.51 -27.74 32.02
C ASN A 196 -0.81 -26.57 31.06
N ILE A 197 -1.60 -26.79 30.00
CA ILE A 197 -1.87 -25.76 28.98
C ILE A 197 -2.44 -24.46 29.56
N THR A 198 -3.21 -24.56 30.65
CA THR A 198 -3.78 -23.42 31.38
C THR A 198 -2.72 -22.43 31.83
N SER A 199 -1.50 -22.87 32.15
CA SER A 199 -0.39 -21.99 32.58
C SER A 199 0.11 -21.06 31.47
N TYR A 200 -0.07 -21.46 30.20
CA TYR A 200 0.28 -20.66 29.03
C TYR A 200 -0.89 -19.80 28.54
N SER A 201 -2.11 -20.13 28.97
CA SER A 201 -3.31 -19.49 28.48
C SER A 201 -3.59 -18.16 29.17
N PHE A 202 -4.05 -17.18 28.40
CA PHE A 202 -4.57 -15.91 28.92
C PHE A 202 -6.11 -15.89 29.04
N GLY A 203 -6.78 -17.04 28.85
CA GLY A 203 -8.22 -17.19 28.98
C GLY A 203 -8.94 -17.62 27.69
N LYS A 204 -10.28 -17.62 27.74
CA LYS A 204 -11.16 -18.14 26.68
C LYS A 204 -11.38 -17.17 25.52
N GLU A 205 -11.33 -15.87 25.78
CA GLU A 205 -11.60 -14.86 24.76
C GLU A 205 -10.29 -14.36 24.14
N CYS A 206 -10.21 -14.45 22.80
CA CYS A 206 -9.12 -13.86 22.02
C CYS A 206 -9.68 -12.67 21.24
N ASP A 207 -9.56 -11.49 21.84
CA ASP A 207 -9.98 -10.24 21.22
C ASP A 207 -8.84 -9.55 20.45
N LYS A 208 -9.15 -8.42 19.82
CA LYS A 208 -8.17 -7.62 19.07
C LYS A 208 -7.03 -7.10 19.97
N SER A 209 -7.28 -6.87 21.25
CA SER A 209 -6.31 -6.28 22.17
C SER A 209 -5.12 -7.22 22.41
N HIS A 210 -5.38 -8.53 22.56
CA HIS A 210 -4.33 -9.54 22.69
C HIS A 210 -3.46 -9.62 21.44
N LEU A 211 -4.07 -9.59 20.25
CA LEU A 211 -3.35 -9.61 18.98
C LEU A 211 -2.48 -8.36 18.79
N LEU A 212 -3.01 -7.18 19.15
CA LEU A 212 -2.25 -5.93 19.10
C LEU A 212 -1.10 -5.92 20.10
N ALA A 213 -1.32 -6.38 21.33
CA ALA A 213 -0.27 -6.44 22.35
C ALA A 213 0.89 -7.31 21.87
N GLU A 214 0.60 -8.51 21.37
CA GLU A 214 1.64 -9.42 20.86
C GLU A 214 2.34 -8.85 19.61
N LEU A 215 1.58 -8.26 18.67
CA LEU A 215 2.15 -7.61 17.49
C LEU A 215 3.13 -6.49 17.87
N ARG A 216 2.78 -5.67 18.87
CA ARG A 216 3.63 -4.57 19.36
C ARG A 216 4.91 -5.09 19.99
N THR A 217 4.83 -6.17 20.76
CA THR A 217 6.00 -6.85 21.34
C THR A 217 6.91 -7.38 20.24
N MET A 218 6.35 -8.10 19.26
CA MET A 218 7.08 -8.71 18.14
C MET A 218 7.75 -7.65 17.26
N THR A 219 7.02 -6.62 16.86
CA THR A 219 7.52 -5.55 15.97
C THR A 219 8.34 -4.49 16.70
N ARG A 220 8.35 -4.51 18.05
CA ARG A 220 8.91 -3.46 18.91
C ARG A 220 8.34 -2.07 18.59
N ASN A 221 7.05 -2.01 18.23
CA ASN A 221 6.33 -0.81 17.79
C ASN A 221 6.99 -0.06 16.62
N LYS A 222 7.79 -0.74 15.80
CA LYS A 222 8.41 -0.11 14.62
C LYS A 222 7.34 0.20 13.58
N LYS A 223 7.49 1.33 12.90
CA LYS A 223 6.61 1.79 11.82
C LYS A 223 7.42 2.34 10.65
N ILE A 224 6.83 2.33 9.47
CA ILE A 224 7.33 2.97 8.25
C ILE A 224 6.70 4.36 8.15
N GLY A 225 7.51 5.41 8.14
CA GLY A 225 7.10 6.73 7.70
C GLY A 225 7.04 6.77 6.17
N PHE A 226 5.92 7.20 5.61
CA PHE A 226 5.78 7.33 4.16
C PHE A 226 6.08 8.75 3.70
N THR A 227 6.86 8.89 2.63
CA THR A 227 7.24 10.19 2.07
C THR A 227 7.06 10.25 0.55
N ILE A 228 6.92 11.47 0.03
CA ILE A 228 7.04 11.74 -1.41
C ILE A 228 8.51 11.97 -1.73
N GLY A 229 9.09 11.16 -2.62
CA GLY A 229 10.50 11.22 -2.99
C GLY A 229 11.16 9.84 -3.07
N THR A 230 12.47 9.83 -2.81
CA THR A 230 13.37 8.68 -2.97
C THR A 230 13.80 8.05 -1.64
N ASP A 231 13.22 8.44 -0.51
CA ASP A 231 13.63 7.92 0.79
C ASP A 231 13.50 6.38 0.84
N ASN A 232 14.53 5.72 1.36
CA ASN A 232 14.52 4.29 1.62
C ASN A 232 15.50 3.99 2.74
N VAL A 233 14.98 4.07 3.96
CA VAL A 233 15.76 3.89 5.18
C VAL A 233 15.22 2.69 5.91
N ASP A 234 16.07 1.70 6.16
CA ASP A 234 15.76 0.53 6.98
C ASP A 234 14.41 -0.13 6.62
N ILE A 235 14.18 -0.39 5.34
CA ILE A 235 13.01 -1.13 4.85
C ILE A 235 13.41 -2.57 4.53
N PHE A 236 12.55 -3.51 4.89
CA PHE A 236 12.61 -4.89 4.47
C PHE A 236 11.37 -5.21 3.64
N GLY A 237 11.52 -6.07 2.64
CA GLY A 237 10.45 -6.51 1.76
C GLY A 237 10.19 -8.00 1.89
N ILE A 238 8.96 -8.43 1.68
CA ILE A 238 8.61 -9.85 1.56
C ILE A 238 7.74 -10.03 0.33
N ARG A 239 8.16 -10.90 -0.59
CA ARG A 239 7.28 -11.38 -1.67
C ARG A 239 6.40 -12.50 -1.14
N GLN A 240 5.11 -12.40 -1.38
CA GLN A 240 4.15 -13.44 -1.05
C GLN A 240 3.28 -13.77 -2.26
N GLU A 241 3.32 -15.04 -2.68
CA GLU A 241 2.42 -15.59 -3.68
C GLU A 241 1.01 -15.68 -3.12
N ILE A 242 0.01 -15.37 -3.97
CA ILE A 242 -1.40 -15.48 -3.62
C ILE A 242 -1.96 -16.72 -4.34
N LYS A 243 -2.47 -16.55 -5.56
CA LYS A 243 -2.81 -17.60 -6.53
C LYS A 243 -2.69 -17.03 -7.95
N ASP A 244 -2.68 -17.92 -8.93
CA ASP A 244 -2.57 -17.61 -10.35
C ASP A 244 -1.35 -16.72 -10.66
N LYS A 245 -1.55 -15.65 -11.42
CA LYS A 245 -0.54 -14.64 -11.78
C LYS A 245 -0.30 -13.59 -10.70
N ASN A 246 -0.97 -13.67 -9.54
CA ASN A 246 -1.01 -12.58 -8.58
C ASN A 246 -0.09 -12.85 -7.39
N PHE A 247 0.65 -11.82 -7.02
CA PHE A 247 1.44 -11.82 -5.80
C PHE A 247 1.36 -10.43 -5.15
N ARG A 248 1.83 -10.34 -3.92
CA ARG A 248 2.01 -9.06 -3.23
C ARG A 248 3.43 -8.93 -2.73
N PHE A 249 3.90 -7.69 -2.69
CA PHE A 249 5.12 -7.32 -2.01
C PHE A 249 4.79 -6.52 -0.76
N ILE A 250 5.36 -6.91 0.37
CA ILE A 250 5.05 -6.36 1.70
C ILE A 250 6.28 -5.63 2.20
N PHE A 251 6.19 -4.31 2.37
CA PHE A 251 7.20 -3.48 2.99
C PHE A 251 6.98 -3.43 4.51
N ILE A 252 8.01 -3.74 5.28
CA ILE A 252 8.01 -3.86 6.75
C ILE A 252 9.20 -3.06 7.32
N PRO A 253 9.06 -2.39 8.47
CA PRO A 253 10.15 -1.61 9.05
C PRO A 253 11.23 -2.52 9.65
N LYS A 254 12.47 -2.35 9.20
CA LYS A 254 13.65 -3.03 9.78
C LYS A 254 14.18 -2.29 11.01
N GLY A 255 14.19 -0.96 10.95
CA GLY A 255 14.84 -0.06 11.91
C GLY A 255 13.87 0.70 12.80
N LYS A 256 14.40 1.54 13.69
CA LYS A 256 13.58 2.47 14.51
C LYS A 256 13.07 3.67 13.70
N LYS A 257 13.79 4.03 12.64
CA LYS A 257 13.46 5.14 11.74
C LYS A 257 13.40 4.60 10.31
N SER A 258 12.30 3.93 9.99
CA SER A 258 12.08 3.39 8.66
C SER A 258 11.33 4.39 7.80
N LEU A 259 11.85 4.70 6.60
CA LEU A 259 11.21 5.62 5.65
C LEU A 259 11.08 4.97 4.29
N GLN A 260 9.92 5.14 3.65
CA GLN A 260 9.62 4.64 2.31
C GLN A 260 9.06 5.75 1.43
N GLY A 261 9.81 6.08 0.38
CA GLY A 261 9.44 7.03 -0.66
C GLY A 261 8.58 6.40 -1.75
N ASN A 262 7.71 7.20 -2.37
CA ASN A 262 6.82 6.73 -3.44
C ASN A 262 7.55 6.25 -4.69
N GLN A 263 8.73 6.78 -5.01
CA GLN A 263 9.50 6.37 -6.19
C GLN A 263 10.02 4.93 -6.07
N LEU A 264 10.11 4.41 -4.84
CA LEU A 264 10.63 3.08 -4.52
C LEU A 264 9.54 2.03 -4.25
N LEU A 265 8.25 2.40 -4.35
CA LEU A 265 7.14 1.46 -4.14
C LEU A 265 7.09 0.32 -5.17
N PHE A 266 7.66 0.55 -6.36
CA PHE A 266 7.64 -0.40 -7.47
C PHE A 266 9.04 -0.77 -7.97
N ALA A 267 10.07 -0.18 -7.38
CA ALA A 267 11.46 -0.41 -7.72
C ALA A 267 12.04 -1.40 -6.70
N ILE A 268 11.84 -2.69 -6.99
CA ILE A 268 12.08 -3.78 -6.04
C ILE A 268 13.18 -4.70 -6.58
N ASP A 269 14.21 -4.93 -5.78
CA ASP A 269 15.14 -6.03 -5.95
C ASP A 269 14.49 -7.29 -5.32
N PHE A 270 13.86 -8.12 -6.16
CA PHE A 270 13.13 -9.30 -5.70
C PHE A 270 14.04 -10.41 -5.18
N ASP A 271 15.32 -10.44 -5.59
CA ASP A 271 16.32 -11.38 -5.07
C ASP A 271 16.69 -11.04 -3.63
N LYS A 272 17.02 -9.77 -3.38
CA LYS A 272 17.42 -9.29 -2.06
C LYS A 272 16.23 -8.91 -1.17
N GLN A 273 15.03 -8.86 -1.75
CA GLN A 273 13.79 -8.45 -1.11
C GLN A 273 13.90 -7.04 -0.48
N VAL A 274 14.48 -6.09 -1.22
CA VAL A 274 14.64 -4.70 -0.77
C VAL A 274 14.23 -3.72 -1.88
N PRO A 275 13.74 -2.52 -1.54
CA PRO A 275 13.56 -1.45 -2.52
C PRO A 275 14.92 -1.01 -3.08
N LYS A 276 15.03 -0.85 -4.40
CA LYS A 276 16.27 -0.43 -5.09
C LYS A 276 15.93 0.47 -6.28
N LEU A 277 16.52 1.66 -6.35
CA LEU A 277 16.41 2.55 -7.51
C LEU A 277 17.23 1.99 -8.68
N SER A 278 16.74 2.17 -9.91
CA SER A 278 17.37 1.70 -11.15
C SER A 278 18.74 2.32 -11.45
N ASP A 279 19.07 3.46 -10.83
CA ASP A 279 20.21 4.28 -11.23
C ASP A 279 21.56 3.80 -10.68
N THR A 280 21.55 2.83 -9.77
CA THR A 280 22.77 2.10 -9.42
C THR A 280 22.97 1.02 -10.46
N SER A 281 23.76 1.30 -11.49
CA SER A 281 24.27 0.36 -12.49
C SER A 281 25.21 -0.68 -11.86
N ASP A 282 24.82 -1.28 -10.75
CA ASP A 282 25.52 -2.46 -10.25
C ASP A 282 25.32 -3.54 -11.31
N ASP A 283 26.43 -3.94 -11.93
CA ASP A 283 26.51 -5.03 -12.88
C ASP A 283 25.75 -6.26 -12.34
N ILE A 284 24.52 -6.48 -12.79
CA ILE A 284 23.77 -7.75 -12.65
C ILE A 284 24.39 -8.81 -13.58
N LYS A 285 25.71 -8.72 -13.82
CA LYS A 285 26.45 -9.58 -14.74
C LYS A 285 26.71 -10.99 -14.20
N SER A 286 26.36 -11.33 -12.96
CA SER A 286 26.85 -12.58 -12.34
C SER A 286 25.80 -13.65 -11.99
N HIS A 287 24.51 -13.32 -11.86
CA HIS A 287 23.54 -14.27 -11.29
C HIS A 287 22.98 -15.31 -12.29
N CYS A 288 23.22 -15.13 -13.59
CA CYS A 288 22.89 -16.14 -14.62
C CYS A 288 24.02 -17.09 -15.00
N SER A 289 25.12 -17.07 -14.25
CA SER A 289 26.26 -17.98 -14.46
C SER A 289 25.91 -19.48 -14.36
N GLY A 290 24.83 -19.83 -13.65
CA GLY A 290 24.31 -21.20 -13.57
C GLY A 290 23.80 -21.74 -14.91
N ILE A 291 23.12 -20.91 -15.71
CA ILE A 291 22.64 -21.28 -17.05
C ILE A 291 23.82 -21.50 -17.99
N LEU A 292 24.82 -20.62 -17.94
CA LEU A 292 26.08 -20.77 -18.69
C LEU A 292 26.78 -22.10 -18.34
N ASN A 293 26.87 -22.43 -17.05
CA ASN A 293 27.44 -23.70 -16.60
C ASN A 293 26.62 -24.92 -17.05
N HIS A 294 25.29 -24.83 -17.13
CA HIS A 294 24.44 -25.92 -17.61
C HIS A 294 24.56 -26.09 -19.13
N VAL A 295 24.52 -25.00 -19.90
CA VAL A 295 24.65 -25.02 -21.37
C VAL A 295 26.03 -25.54 -21.77
N CYS A 296 27.08 -25.12 -21.06
CA CYS A 296 28.45 -25.55 -21.34
C CYS A 296 28.86 -26.85 -20.61
N LYS A 297 27.97 -27.49 -19.85
CA LYS A 297 28.30 -28.66 -19.00
C LYS A 297 28.88 -29.83 -19.80
N ASN A 298 28.35 -30.06 -21.00
CA ASN A 298 28.72 -31.17 -21.88
C ASN A 298 29.65 -30.74 -23.02
N SER A 299 30.13 -29.49 -23.01
CA SER A 299 31.05 -29.01 -24.04
C SER A 299 32.46 -29.51 -23.77
N SER A 300 33.07 -30.17 -24.76
CA SER A 300 34.49 -30.57 -24.73
C SER A 300 35.46 -29.39 -24.65
N LYS A 301 34.98 -28.18 -24.95
CA LYS A 301 35.71 -26.92 -24.83
C LYS A 301 34.98 -25.98 -23.87
N LYS A 302 34.78 -26.42 -22.63
CA LYS A 302 34.02 -25.70 -21.61
C LYS A 302 34.44 -24.22 -21.48
N GLU A 303 35.73 -23.92 -21.47
CA GLU A 303 36.24 -22.53 -21.40
C GLU A 303 35.90 -21.70 -22.64
N ASN A 304 35.98 -22.30 -23.84
CA ASN A 304 35.62 -21.61 -25.08
C ASN A 304 34.11 -21.41 -25.20
N CYS A 305 33.31 -22.40 -24.80
CA CYS A 305 31.86 -22.28 -24.67
C CYS A 305 31.51 -21.17 -23.68
N MET A 306 32.08 -21.19 -22.47
CA MET A 306 31.86 -20.15 -21.47
C MET A 306 32.26 -18.77 -21.99
N SER A 307 33.38 -18.64 -22.71
CA SER A 307 33.84 -17.37 -23.30
C SER A 307 32.91 -16.87 -24.41
N GLN A 308 32.52 -17.73 -25.35
CA GLN A 308 31.62 -17.38 -26.46
C GLN A 308 30.21 -17.05 -25.95
N THR A 309 29.66 -17.87 -25.05
CA THR A 309 28.35 -17.64 -24.47
C THR A 309 28.37 -16.43 -23.54
N LYS A 310 29.44 -16.21 -22.76
CA LYS A 310 29.60 -14.96 -22.00
C LYS A 310 29.67 -13.75 -22.93
N THR A 311 30.34 -13.83 -24.07
CA THR A 311 30.40 -12.72 -25.06
C THR A 311 29.03 -12.47 -25.69
N GLN A 312 28.29 -13.52 -26.09
CA GLN A 312 26.92 -13.37 -26.62
C GLN A 312 25.94 -12.81 -25.58
N TYR A 313 25.98 -13.29 -24.33
CA TYR A 313 25.08 -12.83 -23.27
C TYR A 313 25.52 -11.49 -22.66
N SER A 314 26.81 -11.15 -22.59
CA SER A 314 27.25 -9.82 -22.13
C SER A 314 26.95 -8.71 -23.13
N ILE A 315 26.84 -9.04 -24.42
CA ILE A 315 26.39 -8.09 -25.47
C ILE A 315 24.85 -7.93 -25.46
N GLN A 316 24.08 -8.93 -25.00
CA GLN A 316 22.61 -8.88 -25.01
C GLN A 316 21.95 -8.29 -23.75
N TYR A 317 22.63 -8.19 -22.61
CA TYR A 317 22.00 -7.88 -21.33
C TYR A 317 22.41 -6.53 -20.70
N ASN A 318 22.60 -5.49 -21.53
CA ASN A 318 22.45 -4.12 -21.03
C ASN A 318 20.95 -3.80 -20.94
N PHE A 319 20.24 -4.44 -20.00
CA PHE A 319 18.84 -4.13 -19.75
C PHE A 319 18.75 -2.88 -18.87
N GLU A 320 18.20 -1.82 -19.45
CA GLU A 320 17.79 -0.65 -18.68
C GLU A 320 16.60 -1.05 -17.80
N PHE A 321 16.77 -0.99 -16.47
CA PHE A 321 15.69 -1.24 -15.51
C PHE A 321 14.62 -0.15 -15.63
N LYS A 322 13.61 -0.37 -16.46
CA LYS A 322 12.43 0.48 -16.53
C LYS A 322 11.29 -0.12 -15.72
N HIS A 323 11.11 0.38 -14.51
CA HIS A 323 9.91 0.09 -13.72
C HIS A 323 8.70 0.71 -14.42
N LYS A 324 7.81 -0.13 -14.95
CA LYS A 324 6.61 0.33 -15.67
C LYS A 324 5.61 1.03 -14.75
N ASN A 325 5.62 0.68 -13.47
CA ASN A 325 4.64 1.22 -12.52
C ASN A 325 5.16 2.52 -11.91
N ALA A 326 4.27 3.50 -11.86
CA ALA A 326 4.49 4.74 -11.15
C ALA A 326 3.16 5.19 -10.53
N ILE A 327 3.25 6.08 -9.54
CA ILE A 327 2.10 6.75 -8.96
C ILE A 327 2.45 8.21 -8.74
N ASP A 328 1.62 9.11 -9.27
CA ASP A 328 1.88 10.53 -9.11
C ASP A 328 1.71 10.92 -7.62
N PRO A 329 2.63 11.72 -7.05
CA PRO A 329 2.53 12.18 -5.68
C PRO A 329 1.17 12.80 -5.30
N TYR A 330 0.46 13.37 -6.27
CA TYR A 330 -0.88 13.92 -6.11
C TYR A 330 -1.85 12.95 -5.41
N TYR A 331 -1.82 11.66 -5.78
CA TYR A 331 -2.69 10.63 -5.20
C TYR A 331 -2.27 10.19 -3.79
N LEU A 332 -1.04 10.51 -3.39
CA LEU A 332 -0.41 10.06 -2.15
C LEU A 332 -0.35 11.14 -1.07
N ASN A 333 -0.76 12.37 -1.36
CA ASN A 333 -0.78 13.46 -0.39
C ASN A 333 -1.52 13.12 0.92
N SER A 334 -2.52 12.23 0.88
CA SER A 334 -3.27 11.84 2.09
C SER A 334 -2.56 10.85 3.01
N VAL A 335 -1.41 10.30 2.57
CA VAL A 335 -0.58 9.35 3.32
C VAL A 335 0.84 9.86 3.52
N ASN A 336 1.23 10.95 2.86
CA ASN A 336 2.53 11.59 3.02
C ASN A 336 2.72 12.11 4.46
N GLY A 337 3.86 11.78 5.07
CA GLY A 337 4.19 12.16 6.45
C GLY A 337 3.52 11.30 7.53
N HIS A 338 2.76 10.27 7.15
CA HIS A 338 2.11 9.36 8.09
C HIS A 338 2.95 8.10 8.34
N PHE A 339 2.68 7.42 9.47
CA PHE A 339 3.38 6.22 9.91
C PHE A 339 2.46 5.00 9.86
N PHE A 340 2.95 3.91 9.29
CA PHE A 340 2.20 2.66 9.05
C PHE A 340 2.97 1.46 9.61
N ASP A 341 2.28 0.38 9.97
CA ASP A 341 2.95 -0.86 10.36
C ASP A 341 3.59 -1.54 9.14
N GLY A 342 3.07 -1.27 7.95
CA GLY A 342 3.68 -1.65 6.68
C GLY A 342 2.86 -1.22 5.47
N ILE A 343 3.39 -1.48 4.29
CA ILE A 343 2.77 -1.12 3.00
C ILE A 343 2.72 -2.39 2.16
N MET A 344 1.60 -2.67 1.50
CA MET A 344 1.47 -3.79 0.57
C MET A 344 1.21 -3.30 -0.83
N VAL A 345 1.89 -3.87 -1.81
CA VAL A 345 1.65 -3.60 -3.23
C VAL A 345 1.29 -4.91 -3.92
N TYR A 346 0.15 -4.92 -4.59
CA TYR A 346 -0.39 -6.08 -5.28
C TYR A 346 -0.07 -6.00 -6.76
N PHE A 347 0.50 -7.07 -7.29
CA PHE A 347 0.97 -7.17 -8.66
C PHE A 347 0.27 -8.31 -9.39
N VAL A 348 0.11 -8.13 -10.70
CA VAL A 348 -0.29 -9.20 -11.63
C VAL A 348 0.80 -9.38 -12.68
N ARG A 349 1.23 -10.64 -12.85
CA ARG A 349 2.19 -11.07 -13.86
C ARG A 349 1.57 -11.06 -15.25
N THR A 350 2.43 -10.86 -16.24
CA THR A 350 2.12 -11.17 -17.64
C THR A 350 2.15 -12.68 -17.86
N SER A 351 3.20 -13.34 -17.36
CA SER A 351 3.39 -14.80 -17.37
C SER A 351 2.42 -15.53 -16.43
N ASP A 352 2.05 -16.77 -16.78
CA ASP A 352 1.20 -17.67 -15.98
C ASP A 352 1.93 -18.32 -14.80
N ARG A 353 3.27 -18.25 -14.77
CA ARG A 353 4.09 -18.88 -13.73
C ARG A 353 4.96 -17.87 -13.00
N PRO A 354 5.29 -18.11 -11.72
CA PRO A 354 6.32 -17.33 -11.03
C PRO A 354 7.70 -17.58 -11.67
N PRO A 355 8.63 -16.63 -11.56
CA PRO A 355 10.03 -16.84 -11.95
C PRO A 355 10.61 -18.10 -11.30
N GLN A 356 11.12 -19.03 -12.11
CA GLN A 356 11.73 -20.27 -11.63
C GLN A 356 13.22 -20.11 -11.33
N SER A 357 13.84 -19.04 -11.83
CA SER A 357 15.25 -18.74 -11.61
C SER A 357 15.45 -17.27 -11.28
N SER A 358 16.57 -16.94 -10.65
CA SER A 358 16.99 -15.55 -10.42
C SER A 358 17.05 -14.73 -11.71
N CYS A 359 17.34 -15.37 -12.85
CA CYS A 359 17.34 -14.75 -14.18
C CYS A 359 15.95 -14.35 -14.69
N GLU A 360 14.90 -15.02 -14.20
CA GLU A 360 13.51 -14.70 -14.56
C GLU A 360 12.92 -13.64 -13.63
N ASN A 361 13.60 -13.22 -12.55
CA ASN A 361 13.07 -12.24 -11.61
C ASN A 361 12.84 -10.85 -12.24
N GLU A 362 13.48 -10.56 -13.38
CA GLU A 362 13.17 -9.37 -14.18
C GLU A 362 11.75 -9.40 -14.78
N GLU A 363 11.13 -10.57 -14.94
CA GLU A 363 9.72 -10.67 -15.34
C GLU A 363 8.80 -10.04 -14.29
N ASP A 364 9.15 -10.16 -13.00
CA ASP A 364 8.38 -9.53 -11.93
C ASP A 364 8.42 -7.99 -12.02
N ASN A 365 9.50 -7.40 -12.57
CA ASN A 365 9.57 -5.96 -12.83
C ASN A 365 8.65 -5.48 -13.97
N LYS A 366 8.22 -6.39 -14.85
CA LYS A 366 7.26 -6.12 -15.93
C LYS A 366 5.80 -6.22 -15.47
N CYS A 367 5.58 -6.61 -14.21
CA CYS A 367 4.24 -6.77 -13.66
C CYS A 367 3.47 -5.45 -13.59
N MET A 368 2.14 -5.56 -13.60
CA MET A 368 1.26 -4.43 -13.39
C MET A 368 0.90 -4.35 -11.91
N ALA A 369 1.28 -3.26 -11.23
CA ALA A 369 0.76 -2.95 -9.90
C ALA A 369 -0.72 -2.57 -10.01
N LEU A 370 -1.57 -3.12 -9.16
CA LEU A 370 -3.04 -2.95 -9.21
C LEU A 370 -3.58 -2.17 -8.00
N LEU A 371 -3.02 -2.46 -6.81
CA LEU A 371 -3.51 -1.94 -5.54
C LEU A 371 -2.32 -1.69 -4.61
N VAL A 372 -2.35 -0.55 -3.92
CA VAL A 372 -1.45 -0.25 -2.81
C VAL A 372 -2.29 -0.13 -1.53
N GLU A 373 -1.89 -0.85 -0.48
CA GLU A 373 -2.50 -0.77 0.84
C GLU A 373 -1.51 -0.22 1.86
N PHE A 374 -1.91 0.82 2.58
CA PHE A 374 -1.20 1.29 3.76
C PHE A 374 -1.87 0.70 4.99
N VAL A 375 -1.13 -0.12 5.74
CA VAL A 375 -1.66 -0.93 6.83
C VAL A 375 -1.27 -0.32 8.17
N ASP A 376 -2.28 -0.06 8.99
CA ASP A 376 -2.12 0.35 10.37
C ASP A 376 -3.05 -0.52 11.22
N SER A 377 -2.47 -1.33 12.11
CA SER A 377 -3.14 -2.27 13.01
C SER A 377 -4.22 -1.59 13.86
N CYS A 378 -4.05 -0.30 14.14
CA CYS A 378 -4.99 0.50 14.92
C CYS A 378 -6.16 1.06 14.09
N ASN A 379 -6.03 1.14 12.76
CA ASN A 379 -6.97 1.84 11.88
C ASN A 379 -7.44 0.99 10.69
N SER A 380 -8.44 1.47 9.96
CA SER A 380 -8.78 0.90 8.67
C SER A 380 -7.65 1.15 7.67
N LYS A 381 -7.34 0.15 6.84
CA LYS A 381 -6.37 0.28 5.75
C LYS A 381 -6.76 1.43 4.81
N ILE A 382 -5.74 2.12 4.29
CA ILE A 382 -5.91 3.07 3.18
C ILE A 382 -5.57 2.34 1.89
N HIS A 383 -6.51 2.37 0.94
CA HIS A 383 -6.39 1.68 -0.33
C HIS A 383 -6.23 2.70 -1.47
N ILE A 384 -5.21 2.51 -2.29
CA ILE A 384 -4.96 3.30 -3.51
C ILE A 384 -5.00 2.34 -4.70
N LYS A 385 -6.07 2.45 -5.48
CA LYS A 385 -6.42 1.54 -6.58
C LYS A 385 -6.03 2.15 -7.94
N ARG A 386 -5.43 1.36 -8.82
CA ARG A 386 -5.11 1.75 -10.20
C ARG A 386 -6.38 1.84 -11.05
N LYS A 387 -6.41 2.80 -11.98
CA LYS A 387 -7.57 3.06 -12.84
C LYS A 387 -7.26 3.08 -14.34
N ASP A 388 -5.99 3.14 -14.73
CA ASP A 388 -5.56 3.16 -16.14
C ASP A 388 -4.38 2.22 -16.43
N LYS A 389 -4.16 1.97 -17.71
CA LYS A 389 -3.17 0.99 -18.18
C LYS A 389 -1.74 1.42 -17.91
N GLU A 390 -1.48 2.73 -17.93
CA GLU A 390 -0.13 3.28 -17.75
C GLU A 390 0.20 3.58 -16.29
N GLY A 391 -0.79 3.64 -15.41
CA GLY A 391 -0.59 3.94 -13.99
C GLY A 391 -0.48 5.44 -13.71
N TYR A 392 -1.01 6.29 -14.59
CA TYR A 392 -1.09 7.74 -14.35
C TYR A 392 -2.35 8.14 -13.59
N TRP A 393 -3.33 7.23 -13.47
CA TRP A 393 -4.55 7.43 -12.73
C TRP A 393 -4.73 6.40 -11.63
N TRP A 394 -4.83 6.93 -10.40
CA TRP A 394 -5.13 6.16 -9.21
C TRP A 394 -6.29 6.80 -8.44
N SER A 395 -6.92 6.04 -7.55
CA SER A 395 -8.03 6.51 -6.72
C SER A 395 -7.92 5.96 -5.31
N LYS A 396 -8.24 6.80 -4.31
CA LYS A 396 -8.40 6.36 -2.93
C LYS A 396 -9.80 5.77 -2.75
N GLU A 397 -9.93 4.45 -2.92
CA GLU A 397 -11.20 3.72 -2.87
C GLU A 397 -11.06 2.48 -2.02
N LYS A 398 -12.04 2.22 -1.15
CA LYS A 398 -12.05 1.01 -0.32
C LYS A 398 -12.23 -0.23 -1.21
N VAL A 399 -11.36 -1.22 -1.04
CA VAL A 399 -11.49 -2.56 -1.63
C VAL A 399 -11.86 -3.52 -0.51
N ASP A 400 -13.08 -4.04 -0.55
CA ASP A 400 -13.59 -4.99 0.44
C ASP A 400 -13.31 -6.43 -0.01
N TYR A 401 -12.61 -7.19 0.82
CA TYR A 401 -12.35 -8.62 0.67
C TYR A 401 -12.21 -9.28 2.04
N LYS A 402 -12.51 -10.59 2.12
CA LYS A 402 -12.52 -11.35 3.37
C LYS A 402 -11.53 -12.53 3.40
N ASP A 403 -11.05 -12.91 2.23
CA ASP A 403 -10.18 -14.05 1.97
C ASP A 403 -9.41 -13.80 0.65
N ASP A 404 -8.49 -14.70 0.30
CA ASP A 404 -7.68 -14.53 -0.91
C ASP A 404 -8.51 -14.68 -2.19
N ASP A 405 -9.56 -15.49 -2.20
CA ASP A 405 -10.41 -15.70 -3.38
C ASP A 405 -11.23 -14.45 -3.72
N THR A 406 -11.83 -13.81 -2.72
CA THR A 406 -12.53 -12.51 -2.87
C THR A 406 -11.56 -11.39 -3.23
N LEU A 407 -10.34 -11.40 -2.68
CA LEU A 407 -9.28 -10.47 -3.08
C LEU A 407 -8.90 -10.66 -4.55
N LEU A 408 -8.69 -11.89 -5.01
CA LEU A 408 -8.35 -12.19 -6.40
C LEU A 408 -9.43 -11.73 -7.37
N LYS A 409 -10.70 -11.94 -7.03
CA LYS A 409 -11.83 -11.40 -7.81
C LYS A 409 -11.75 -9.87 -7.91
N LYS A 410 -11.45 -9.18 -6.80
CA LYS A 410 -11.28 -7.71 -6.78
C LYS A 410 -10.07 -7.26 -7.60
N LEU A 411 -8.94 -7.95 -7.51
CA LEU A 411 -7.75 -7.65 -8.31
C LEU A 411 -8.03 -7.83 -9.81
N LYS A 412 -8.78 -8.87 -10.19
CA LYS A 412 -9.24 -9.08 -11.57
C LYS A 412 -10.13 -7.94 -12.05
N GLU A 413 -11.13 -7.54 -11.27
CA GLU A 413 -12.00 -6.38 -11.57
C GLU A 413 -11.16 -5.09 -11.74
N ILE A 414 -10.17 -4.86 -10.87
CA ILE A 414 -9.26 -3.71 -10.97
C ILE A 414 -8.46 -3.77 -12.27
N LYS A 415 -7.89 -4.93 -12.61
CA LYS A 415 -7.10 -5.13 -13.83
C LYS A 415 -7.92 -4.87 -15.09
N GLU A 416 -9.15 -5.37 -15.14
CA GLU A 416 -10.07 -5.18 -16.27
C GLU A 416 -10.44 -3.71 -16.44
N GLN A 417 -10.77 -3.01 -15.34
CA GLN A 417 -11.05 -1.57 -15.36
C GLN A 417 -9.83 -0.73 -15.77
N ALA A 418 -8.63 -1.15 -15.35
CA ALA A 418 -7.39 -0.48 -15.67
C ALA A 418 -6.86 -0.77 -17.09
N GLN A 419 -7.58 -1.50 -17.96
CA GLN A 419 -7.15 -1.67 -19.36
C GLN A 419 -7.32 -0.41 -20.21
N ASN A 420 -8.09 0.57 -19.72
CA ASN A 420 -8.37 1.79 -20.44
C ASN A 420 -7.12 2.65 -20.61
N GLU A 421 -6.88 3.06 -21.85
CA GLU A 421 -5.85 4.05 -22.21
C GLU A 421 -6.48 5.44 -22.29
N VAL A 422 -6.24 6.25 -21.26
CA VAL A 422 -6.82 7.59 -21.11
C VAL A 422 -5.75 8.65 -20.89
N ASN A 423 -6.05 9.89 -21.26
CA ASN A 423 -5.26 11.05 -20.88
C ASN A 423 -5.90 11.70 -19.65
N THR A 424 -5.23 11.56 -18.50
CA THR A 424 -5.77 12.06 -17.24
C THR A 424 -5.43 13.54 -17.04
N VAL A 425 -6.47 14.37 -16.92
CA VAL A 425 -6.38 15.82 -16.69
C VAL A 425 -6.70 16.10 -15.23
N ILE A 426 -5.71 16.51 -14.44
CA ILE A 426 -5.89 16.85 -13.02
C ILE A 426 -6.10 18.36 -12.94
N LEU A 427 -7.36 18.80 -12.87
CA LEU A 427 -7.74 20.20 -13.00
C LEU A 427 -7.12 21.12 -11.93
N ASP A 428 -6.92 20.61 -10.72
CA ASP A 428 -6.31 21.34 -9.61
C ASP A 428 -4.77 21.26 -9.57
N LYS A 429 -4.13 20.57 -10.53
CA LYS A 429 -2.67 20.49 -10.65
C LYS A 429 -2.19 21.24 -11.90
N LYS A 430 -1.62 22.43 -11.67
CA LYS A 430 -1.22 23.41 -12.70
C LYS A 430 0.23 23.26 -13.19
N GLU A 431 0.93 22.26 -12.67
CA GLU A 431 2.32 21.92 -13.01
C GLU A 431 2.36 20.57 -13.72
N ARG A 432 3.52 20.22 -14.29
CA ARG A 432 3.72 18.92 -14.92
C ARG A 432 3.51 17.78 -13.91
N TYR A 433 2.89 16.70 -14.36
CA TYR A 433 2.67 15.49 -13.59
C TYR A 433 2.80 14.24 -14.46
N LEU A 434 2.78 13.05 -13.86
CA LEU A 434 2.97 11.81 -14.61
C LEU A 434 1.91 11.64 -15.71
N GLY A 435 2.37 11.31 -16.91
CA GLY A 435 1.53 11.21 -18.12
C GLY A 435 1.37 12.50 -18.92
N VAL A 436 1.76 13.66 -18.37
CA VAL A 436 1.77 14.95 -19.07
C VAL A 436 3.20 15.32 -19.48
N GLU A 437 3.38 15.66 -20.75
CA GLU A 437 4.69 16.05 -21.30
C GLU A 437 5.05 17.47 -20.90
N SER A 438 4.10 18.41 -21.01
CA SER A 438 4.26 19.81 -20.64
C SER A 438 2.93 20.44 -20.24
N VAL A 439 3.03 21.49 -19.43
CA VAL A 439 1.91 22.36 -19.05
C VAL A 439 2.33 23.79 -19.36
N ASP A 440 1.68 24.40 -20.34
CA ASP A 440 2.01 25.76 -20.80
C ASP A 440 0.99 26.76 -20.23
N PRO A 441 1.38 27.64 -19.31
CA PRO A 441 0.50 28.68 -18.78
C PRO A 441 0.46 29.90 -19.72
N LYS A 442 -0.73 30.48 -19.89
CA LYS A 442 -0.94 31.79 -20.53
C LYS A 442 -1.72 32.68 -19.57
N ASP A 443 -1.10 33.77 -19.13
CA ASP A 443 -1.71 34.73 -18.19
C ASP A 443 -2.36 35.88 -18.95
N ILE A 444 -3.67 36.00 -18.77
CA ILE A 444 -4.48 37.12 -19.28
C ILE A 444 -5.03 37.87 -18.06
N VAL A 445 -5.30 39.17 -18.22
CA VAL A 445 -5.70 40.04 -17.10
C VAL A 445 -6.87 39.47 -16.28
N VAL A 446 -7.83 38.85 -16.96
CA VAL A 446 -9.09 38.35 -16.38
C VAL A 446 -9.14 36.84 -16.16
N TYR A 447 -8.19 36.08 -16.72
CA TYR A 447 -8.16 34.62 -16.60
C TYR A 447 -6.77 34.07 -16.91
N LYS A 448 -6.47 32.88 -16.42
CA LYS A 448 -5.30 32.08 -16.79
C LYS A 448 -5.73 30.85 -17.55
N GLN A 449 -4.96 30.51 -18.57
CA GLN A 449 -5.13 29.28 -19.34
C GLN A 449 -3.95 28.36 -19.05
N TYR A 450 -4.22 27.06 -18.90
CA TYR A 450 -3.21 26.01 -18.79
C TYR A 450 -3.44 25.00 -19.91
N THR A 451 -2.45 24.83 -20.77
CA THR A 451 -2.51 23.83 -21.85
C THR A 451 -1.70 22.60 -21.46
N TYR A 452 -2.40 21.51 -21.17
CA TYR A 452 -1.82 20.20 -20.87
C TYR A 452 -1.56 19.44 -22.17
N LYS A 453 -0.31 19.10 -22.45
CA LYS A 453 0.09 18.32 -23.64
C LYS A 453 0.43 16.89 -23.28
N PHE A 454 -0.15 15.96 -24.01
CA PHE A 454 0.07 14.51 -23.85
C PHE A 454 0.84 13.96 -25.05
N LYS A 455 1.47 12.80 -24.87
CA LYS A 455 2.26 12.11 -25.91
C LYS A 455 1.44 11.72 -27.15
N GLY A 456 0.15 11.52 -26.99
CA GLY A 456 -0.75 11.16 -28.08
C GLY A 456 -2.22 11.33 -27.70
N ALA A 457 -3.08 11.37 -28.70
CA ALA A 457 -4.51 11.56 -28.53
C ALA A 457 -5.21 10.33 -27.92
N LYS A 458 -5.76 10.49 -26.71
CA LYS A 458 -6.55 9.47 -26.01
C LYS A 458 -7.82 10.09 -25.43
N ASN A 459 -8.75 9.25 -24.98
CA ASN A 459 -9.95 9.75 -24.30
C ASN A 459 -9.55 10.51 -23.03
N PRO A 460 -10.02 11.74 -22.81
CA PRO A 460 -9.70 12.49 -21.61
C PRO A 460 -10.44 11.92 -20.41
N ASN A 461 -9.74 11.81 -19.29
CA ASN A 461 -10.32 11.54 -17.98
C ASN A 461 -10.07 12.74 -17.07
N ILE A 462 -11.14 13.38 -16.58
CA ILE A 462 -11.03 14.61 -15.82
C ILE A 462 -11.09 14.30 -14.32
N ILE A 463 -10.16 14.84 -13.55
CA ILE A 463 -10.05 14.66 -12.11
C ILE A 463 -9.98 16.02 -11.43
N TYR A 464 -10.67 16.16 -10.30
CA TYR A 464 -10.54 17.30 -9.40
C TYR A 464 -10.55 16.82 -7.94
N ASP A 465 -9.59 17.29 -7.14
CA ASP A 465 -9.43 16.85 -5.73
C ASP A 465 -9.44 15.32 -5.57
N ARG A 466 -8.70 14.63 -6.46
CA ARG A 466 -8.54 13.16 -6.51
C ARG A 466 -9.83 12.37 -6.72
N LYS A 467 -10.89 13.03 -7.18
CA LYS A 467 -12.19 12.41 -7.43
C LYS A 467 -12.66 12.71 -8.85
N ASP A 468 -13.59 11.91 -9.31
CA ASP A 468 -14.39 12.23 -10.48
C ASP A 468 -15.28 13.46 -10.15
N PRO A 469 -15.11 14.59 -10.86
CA PRO A 469 -15.94 15.77 -10.66
C PRO A 469 -17.39 15.61 -11.16
N GLY A 470 -17.70 14.51 -11.85
CA GLY A 470 -19.02 14.21 -12.41
C GLY A 470 -19.33 15.03 -13.67
N ILE A 471 -18.30 15.32 -14.48
CA ILE A 471 -18.43 16.11 -15.72
C ILE A 471 -18.83 15.17 -16.85
N SER A 472 -20.08 14.70 -16.79
CA SER A 472 -20.61 13.69 -17.70
C SER A 472 -20.51 14.11 -19.17
N ALA A 473 -20.71 15.40 -19.49
CA ALA A 473 -20.63 15.93 -20.85
C ALA A 473 -19.25 15.71 -21.51
N ILE A 474 -18.17 15.74 -20.73
CA ILE A 474 -16.81 15.46 -21.22
C ILE A 474 -16.58 13.95 -21.26
N GLN A 475 -17.00 13.22 -20.23
CA GLN A 475 -16.81 11.77 -20.13
C GLN A 475 -17.59 10.99 -21.20
N SER A 476 -18.75 11.50 -21.62
CA SER A 476 -19.56 10.93 -22.72
C SER A 476 -19.05 11.33 -24.11
N SER A 477 -18.06 12.21 -24.18
CA SER A 477 -17.51 12.66 -25.45
C SER A 477 -16.69 11.55 -26.10
N THR A 478 -16.89 11.32 -27.39
CA THR A 478 -16.07 10.41 -28.19
C THR A 478 -14.74 11.02 -28.63
N ILE A 479 -14.49 12.29 -28.24
CA ILE A 479 -13.28 13.00 -28.63
C ILE A 479 -12.07 12.45 -27.88
N LYS A 480 -11.05 12.10 -28.66
CA LYS A 480 -9.69 11.92 -28.18
C LYS A 480 -8.98 13.27 -28.16
N SER A 481 -8.25 13.56 -27.10
CA SER A 481 -7.52 14.82 -26.93
C SER A 481 -6.05 14.54 -26.71
N GLN A 482 -5.18 15.21 -27.46
CA GLN A 482 -3.76 15.29 -27.18
C GLN A 482 -3.39 16.57 -26.43
N ASN A 483 -4.14 17.64 -26.66
CA ASN A 483 -4.03 18.89 -25.91
C ASN A 483 -5.34 19.14 -25.16
N VAL A 484 -5.24 19.54 -23.90
CA VAL A 484 -6.39 19.98 -23.11
C VAL A 484 -6.09 21.35 -22.55
N GLU A 485 -6.92 22.34 -22.89
CA GLU A 485 -6.79 23.69 -22.37
C GLU A 485 -7.80 23.90 -21.25
N VAL A 486 -7.35 24.43 -20.12
CA VAL A 486 -8.20 24.65 -18.94
C VAL A 486 -8.06 26.10 -18.51
N TYR A 487 -9.21 26.79 -18.41
CA TYR A 487 -9.26 28.22 -18.17
C TYR A 487 -9.84 28.54 -16.79
N PHE A 488 -9.15 29.39 -16.02
CA PHE A 488 -9.50 29.82 -14.67
C PHE A 488 -9.65 31.34 -14.61
N LEU A 489 -10.77 31.84 -14.09
CA LEU A 489 -10.98 33.29 -13.94
C LEU A 489 -10.01 33.89 -12.90
N LYS A 490 -9.67 35.17 -13.05
CA LYS A 490 -8.84 35.93 -12.13
C LYS A 490 -9.55 37.22 -11.75
N ALA A 491 -9.78 37.44 -10.46
CA ALA A 491 -10.40 38.64 -9.93
C ALA A 491 -9.67 39.11 -8.66
N GLY A 492 -9.38 40.40 -8.57
CA GLY A 492 -8.69 40.97 -7.39
C GLY A 492 -7.31 40.35 -7.13
N GLY A 493 -6.57 39.98 -8.20
CA GLY A 493 -5.25 39.34 -8.09
C GLY A 493 -5.28 37.87 -7.70
N LYS A 494 -6.46 37.28 -7.48
CA LYS A 494 -6.64 35.88 -7.11
C LYS A 494 -7.27 35.10 -8.26
N GLU A 495 -6.73 33.93 -8.52
CA GLU A 495 -7.25 32.98 -9.48
C GLU A 495 -8.34 32.11 -8.84
N ASP A 496 -9.34 31.75 -9.64
CA ASP A 496 -10.37 30.78 -9.26
C ASP A 496 -9.75 29.39 -9.04
N LYS A 497 -10.32 28.64 -8.09
CA LYS A 497 -9.97 27.23 -7.88
C LYS A 497 -10.67 26.30 -8.85
N LYS A 498 -11.71 26.77 -9.53
CA LYS A 498 -12.52 26.00 -10.47
C LYS A 498 -12.36 26.58 -11.87
N PRO A 499 -12.15 25.73 -12.89
CA PRO A 499 -12.15 26.22 -14.25
C PRO A 499 -13.56 26.61 -14.69
N PHE A 500 -13.65 27.60 -15.57
CA PHE A 500 -14.91 28.02 -16.18
C PHE A 500 -15.09 27.49 -17.61
N LEU A 501 -13.99 27.08 -18.26
CA LEU A 501 -13.94 26.58 -19.62
C LEU A 501 -12.84 25.51 -19.75
N ILE A 502 -13.17 24.42 -20.46
CA ILE A 502 -12.24 23.35 -20.83
C ILE A 502 -12.34 23.13 -22.34
N VAL A 503 -11.22 23.09 -23.04
CA VAL A 503 -11.15 22.83 -24.48
C VAL A 503 -10.36 21.55 -24.73
N LEU A 504 -10.94 20.64 -25.51
CA LEU A 504 -10.34 19.38 -25.94
C LEU A 504 -9.88 19.51 -27.39
N ASP A 505 -8.61 19.26 -27.64
CA ASP A 505 -8.00 19.31 -28.98
C ASP A 505 -7.29 17.99 -29.30
N GLN A 506 -7.68 17.39 -30.42
CA GLN A 506 -7.23 16.06 -30.83
C GLN A 506 -5.76 16.02 -31.28
N ASN A 507 -5.18 17.09 -31.85
CA ASN A 507 -3.75 17.09 -32.25
C ASN A 507 -3.21 18.44 -32.77
N GLY A 508 -3.69 19.60 -32.30
CA GLY A 508 -3.36 20.87 -32.96
C GLY A 508 -3.88 20.96 -34.40
N GLN A 509 -4.85 20.09 -34.73
CA GLN A 509 -5.54 20.04 -36.01
C GLN A 509 -6.44 21.27 -36.18
N PRO A 510 -6.93 21.58 -37.40
CA PRO A 510 -7.83 22.71 -37.65
C PRO A 510 -8.99 22.78 -36.64
N GLU A 511 -9.48 24.00 -36.38
CA GLU A 511 -10.45 24.34 -35.33
C GLU A 511 -11.72 23.47 -35.32
N ASN A 512 -12.08 22.90 -36.47
CA ASN A 512 -13.24 22.06 -36.69
C ASN A 512 -13.23 20.70 -35.94
N LYS A 513 -12.15 20.33 -35.24
CA LYS A 513 -12.10 19.13 -34.39
C LYS A 513 -11.98 19.41 -32.90
N LYS A 514 -12.04 20.68 -32.49
CA LYS A 514 -12.00 21.06 -31.07
C LYS A 514 -13.41 21.04 -30.49
N LYS A 515 -13.51 20.64 -29.23
CA LYS A 515 -14.74 20.82 -28.43
C LYS A 515 -14.44 21.63 -27.19
N ALA A 516 -15.29 22.61 -26.93
CA ALA A 516 -15.23 23.42 -25.72
C ALA A 516 -16.41 23.08 -24.82
N TYR A 517 -16.15 23.09 -23.52
CA TYR A 517 -17.14 22.84 -22.48
C TYR A 517 -17.05 23.94 -21.45
N TYR A 518 -18.18 24.52 -21.07
CA TYR A 518 -18.22 25.60 -20.08
C TYR A 518 -19.10 25.24 -18.88
N PHE A 519 -18.75 25.84 -17.75
CA PHE A 519 -19.42 25.64 -16.48
C PHE A 519 -20.66 26.54 -16.34
N LYS A 520 -21.77 25.99 -15.83
CA LYS A 520 -22.98 26.78 -15.55
C LYS A 520 -22.85 27.56 -14.24
N HIS A 521 -23.04 28.88 -14.28
CA HIS A 521 -22.90 29.73 -13.09
C HIS A 521 -23.85 29.29 -11.95
N LYS A 522 -23.34 29.30 -10.70
CA LYS A 522 -24.01 28.84 -9.46
C LYS A 522 -24.46 27.37 -9.43
N ALA A 523 -24.17 26.59 -10.47
CA ALA A 523 -24.49 25.18 -10.49
C ALA A 523 -23.49 24.35 -9.65
N SER A 524 -23.85 23.09 -9.40
CA SER A 524 -22.86 22.13 -8.89
C SER A 524 -21.76 21.92 -9.94
N PHE A 525 -20.52 21.58 -9.53
CA PHE A 525 -19.36 21.36 -10.42
C PHE A 525 -19.60 20.30 -11.52
N LYS A 526 -20.74 19.62 -11.50
CA LYS A 526 -21.21 18.59 -12.44
C LYS A 526 -21.88 19.17 -13.69
N GLU A 527 -22.44 20.39 -13.63
CA GLU A 527 -23.22 20.96 -14.72
C GLU A 527 -22.35 21.68 -15.75
N TRP A 528 -21.83 20.90 -16.70
CA TRP A 528 -21.08 21.41 -17.86
C TRP A 528 -21.90 21.26 -19.13
N LYS A 529 -21.75 22.22 -20.05
CA LYS A 529 -22.40 22.18 -21.36
C LYS A 529 -21.36 22.30 -22.47
N GLU A 530 -21.59 21.55 -23.55
CA GLU A 530 -20.83 21.70 -24.78
C GLU A 530 -21.13 23.08 -25.40
N PHE A 531 -20.08 23.75 -25.86
CA PHE A 531 -20.16 25.01 -26.56
C PHE A 531 -20.40 24.75 -28.05
N THR A 532 -21.55 25.21 -28.56
CA THR A 532 -22.08 24.79 -29.86
C THR A 532 -21.39 25.42 -31.07
N ASP A 533 -20.77 26.60 -30.92
CA ASP A 533 -20.20 27.37 -32.03
C ASP A 533 -18.75 27.73 -31.75
N PHE A 534 -17.86 26.73 -31.87
CA PHE A 534 -16.45 26.86 -31.51
C PHE A 534 -15.74 28.03 -32.21
N ASN A 535 -16.13 28.37 -33.44
CA ASN A 535 -15.55 29.47 -34.22
C ASN A 535 -15.74 30.83 -33.52
N LYS A 536 -16.76 30.98 -32.67
CA LYS A 536 -16.99 32.19 -31.87
C LYS A 536 -16.28 32.17 -30.52
N LEU A 537 -15.60 31.10 -30.14
CA LEU A 537 -15.02 30.96 -28.79
C LEU A 537 -14.00 32.05 -28.51
N GLN A 538 -13.13 32.37 -29.48
CA GLN A 538 -12.12 33.41 -29.32
C GLN A 538 -12.77 34.77 -29.11
N ASP A 539 -13.77 35.14 -29.93
CA ASP A 539 -14.54 36.38 -29.74
C ASP A 539 -15.19 36.46 -28.35
N LYS A 540 -15.70 35.33 -27.84
CA LYS A 540 -16.27 35.27 -26.49
C LYS A 540 -15.21 35.46 -25.41
N LEU A 541 -14.04 34.84 -25.54
CA LEU A 541 -12.91 35.03 -24.62
C LEU A 541 -12.42 36.49 -24.63
N ASP A 542 -12.37 37.12 -25.80
CA ASP A 542 -11.99 38.52 -25.95
C ASP A 542 -13.02 39.45 -25.31
N LYS A 543 -14.32 39.14 -25.43
CA LYS A 543 -15.39 39.83 -24.69
C LYS A 543 -15.23 39.67 -23.18
N ILE A 544 -14.95 38.47 -22.67
CA ILE A 544 -14.69 38.24 -21.23
C ILE A 544 -13.49 39.06 -20.78
N SER A 545 -12.43 39.13 -21.59
CA SER A 545 -11.26 39.94 -21.32
C SER A 545 -11.55 41.43 -21.31
N LYS A 546 -12.37 41.92 -22.24
CA LYS A 546 -12.77 43.33 -22.31
C LYS A 546 -13.63 43.72 -21.10
N TYR A 547 -14.70 42.98 -20.82
CA TYR A 547 -15.68 43.34 -19.80
C TYR A 547 -15.24 42.96 -18.38
N GLY A 548 -14.42 41.91 -18.23
CA GLY A 548 -13.98 41.42 -16.93
C GLY A 548 -12.86 42.24 -16.28
N LYS A 549 -12.13 43.07 -17.04
CA LYS A 549 -10.93 43.79 -16.57
C LYS A 549 -11.14 44.60 -15.29
N CYS A 550 -12.31 45.21 -15.13
CA CYS A 550 -12.64 46.06 -13.98
C CYS A 550 -13.41 45.32 -12.87
N ILE A 551 -13.59 44.00 -12.98
CA ILE A 551 -14.39 43.21 -12.04
C ILE A 551 -13.48 42.58 -10.99
N HIS A 552 -13.47 43.14 -9.79
CA HIS A 552 -12.72 42.60 -8.66
C HIS A 552 -13.44 41.46 -7.91
N ASN A 553 -14.75 41.32 -8.09
CA ASN A 553 -15.55 40.27 -7.45
C ASN A 553 -15.59 39.01 -8.32
N LEU A 554 -15.02 37.90 -7.83
CA LEU A 554 -14.95 36.64 -8.58
C LEU A 554 -16.33 36.07 -8.95
N SER A 555 -17.31 36.15 -8.04
CA SER A 555 -18.67 35.65 -8.30
C SER A 555 -19.36 36.44 -9.42
N LEU A 556 -19.17 37.76 -9.43
CA LEU A 556 -19.66 38.62 -10.51
C LEU A 556 -18.95 38.30 -11.83
N LEU A 557 -17.62 38.09 -11.82
CA LEU A 557 -16.87 37.73 -13.02
C LEU A 557 -17.29 36.37 -13.58
N GLN A 558 -17.54 35.37 -12.71
CA GLN A 558 -18.10 34.07 -13.10
C GLN A 558 -19.46 34.22 -13.78
N TRP A 559 -20.33 35.09 -13.27
CA TRP A 559 -21.62 35.37 -13.89
C TRP A 559 -21.46 36.00 -15.28
N TYR A 560 -20.64 37.05 -15.40
CA TYR A 560 -20.33 37.70 -16.69
C TYR A 560 -19.77 36.71 -17.71
N ALA A 561 -18.81 35.87 -17.31
CA ALA A 561 -18.23 34.86 -18.19
C ALA A 561 -19.27 33.86 -18.72
N TYR A 562 -20.16 33.39 -17.84
CA TYR A 562 -21.24 32.50 -18.22
C TYR A 562 -22.25 33.15 -19.19
N GLU A 563 -22.70 34.38 -18.92
CA GLU A 563 -23.62 35.10 -19.82
C GLU A 563 -23.00 35.29 -21.22
N ILE A 564 -21.73 35.70 -21.28
CA ILE A 564 -20.99 35.88 -22.53
C ILE A 564 -20.90 34.56 -23.31
N LEU A 565 -20.52 33.46 -22.65
CA LEU A 565 -20.41 32.13 -23.26
C LEU A 565 -21.77 31.57 -23.71
N THR A 566 -22.87 31.98 -23.07
CA THR A 566 -24.23 31.54 -23.45
C THR A 566 -24.91 32.45 -24.48
N GLY A 567 -24.24 33.49 -24.97
CA GLY A 567 -24.77 34.34 -26.03
C GLY A 567 -25.53 35.57 -25.57
N LYS A 568 -25.66 35.79 -24.26
CA LYS A 568 -26.28 36.99 -23.70
C LYS A 568 -25.19 38.02 -23.47
N ASP A 569 -25.13 39.05 -24.31
CA ASP A 569 -24.21 40.16 -24.05
C ASP A 569 -24.66 40.85 -22.74
N PRO A 570 -23.85 40.81 -21.67
CA PRO A 570 -24.27 41.33 -20.39
C PRO A 570 -24.43 42.85 -20.48
N PRO A 571 -25.38 43.45 -19.75
CA PRO A 571 -25.54 44.89 -19.75
C PRO A 571 -24.22 45.55 -19.34
N PRO A 572 -23.80 46.63 -20.01
CA PRO A 572 -22.59 47.36 -19.64
C PRO A 572 -22.72 47.74 -18.17
N GLN A 573 -21.62 47.54 -17.43
CA GLN A 573 -21.57 47.89 -16.02
C GLN A 573 -21.93 49.37 -15.91
N LYS A 574 -23.09 49.69 -15.31
CA LYS A 574 -23.43 51.08 -15.04
C LYS A 574 -22.25 51.67 -14.26
N PRO A 575 -21.75 52.86 -14.62
CA PRO A 575 -20.76 53.55 -13.81
C PRO A 575 -21.22 53.46 -12.35
N LYS A 576 -20.34 53.05 -11.43
CA LYS A 576 -20.63 53.31 -10.02
C LYS A 576 -21.00 54.78 -9.97
N GLU A 577 -22.22 55.10 -9.56
CA GLU A 577 -22.56 56.47 -9.21
C GLU A 577 -21.44 56.91 -8.27
N GLU A 578 -20.62 57.84 -8.73
CA GLU A 578 -19.76 58.58 -7.84
C GLU A 578 -20.71 59.08 -6.78
N LYS A 579 -20.59 58.54 -5.56
CA LYS A 579 -21.16 59.21 -4.41
C LYS A 579 -20.58 60.61 -4.50
N THR A 580 -21.43 61.56 -4.87
CA THR A 580 -21.10 62.98 -4.81
C THR A 580 -20.44 63.15 -3.45
N PRO A 581 -19.21 63.67 -3.36
CA PRO A 581 -18.59 63.86 -2.07
C PRO A 581 -19.60 64.66 -1.24
N ASN A 582 -20.16 64.05 -0.20
CA ASN A 582 -21.03 64.77 0.71
C ASN A 582 -20.18 65.94 1.18
N ARG A 583 -20.64 67.15 0.86
CA ARG A 583 -20.08 68.38 1.41
C ARG A 583 -19.90 68.14 2.91
N PRO A 584 -18.71 68.38 3.49
CA PRO A 584 -18.51 68.17 4.91
C PRO A 584 -19.63 68.89 5.66
N ASP A 585 -20.34 68.16 6.52
CA ASP A 585 -21.43 68.71 7.31
C ASP A 585 -20.93 69.97 8.01
N THR A 586 -21.74 71.02 7.97
CA THR A 586 -21.43 72.29 8.62
C THR A 586 -21.17 71.99 10.10
N PHE A 587 -19.98 72.34 10.59
CA PHE A 587 -19.57 72.08 11.96
C PHE A 587 -20.62 72.65 12.94
N LYS A 588 -21.44 71.76 13.51
CA LYS A 588 -22.28 72.08 14.66
C LYS A 588 -21.45 71.75 15.90
N PRO A 589 -21.19 72.72 16.79
CA PRO A 589 -20.49 72.43 18.02
C PRO A 589 -21.23 71.33 18.79
N PRO A 590 -20.51 70.38 19.41
CA PRO A 590 -21.14 69.25 20.08
C PRO A 590 -22.08 69.76 21.18
N PRO A 591 -23.29 69.20 21.31
CA PRO A 591 -24.14 69.49 22.45
C PRO A 591 -23.43 69.05 23.72
N LYS A 592 -23.42 69.92 24.74
CA LYS A 592 -22.85 69.65 26.07
C LYS A 592 -23.22 68.24 26.53
N GLU A 593 -22.18 67.45 26.83
CA GLU A 593 -22.31 66.08 27.33
C GLU A 593 -23.29 66.03 28.50
N LYS A 594 -24.36 65.24 28.34
CA LYS A 594 -25.14 64.77 29.48
C LYS A 594 -24.25 63.77 30.22
N THR A 595 -23.81 64.16 31.40
CA THR A 595 -23.13 63.32 32.38
C THR A 595 -23.85 61.98 32.54
N LEU A 596 -23.11 60.88 32.30
CA LEU A 596 -23.60 59.53 32.53
C LEU A 596 -23.95 59.33 34.01
N PRO A 597 -25.05 58.61 34.32
CA PRO A 597 -25.39 58.28 35.70
C PRO A 597 -24.38 57.26 36.25
N ILE A 598 -23.73 57.66 37.34
CA ILE A 598 -22.70 56.93 38.11
C ILE A 598 -23.03 55.45 38.44
N PRO A 599 -24.30 54.99 38.60
CA PRO A 599 -24.60 53.59 38.89
C PRO A 599 -24.20 52.60 37.77
N LEU A 600 -24.12 53.04 36.51
CA LEU A 600 -23.85 52.15 35.37
C LEU A 600 -22.37 51.72 35.29
N ILE A 601 -21.46 52.54 35.80
CA ILE A 601 -20.01 52.27 35.77
C ILE A 601 -19.60 51.32 36.91
N ALA A 602 -20.30 51.36 38.04
CA ALA A 602 -20.08 50.45 39.16
C ALA A 602 -20.65 49.03 38.93
N GLY A 603 -21.73 48.89 38.14
CA GLY A 603 -22.31 47.58 37.82
C GLY A 603 -21.50 46.74 36.82
N CYS A 604 -20.83 47.39 35.86
CA CYS A 604 -20.07 46.69 34.82
C CYS A 604 -18.69 46.17 35.30
N SER A 605 -18.14 46.72 36.39
CA SER A 605 -16.83 46.34 36.92
C SER A 605 -16.88 45.13 37.85
N THR A 606 -18.01 44.89 38.54
CA THR A 606 -18.21 43.71 39.40
C THR A 606 -18.59 42.44 38.62
N ALA A 607 -19.41 42.55 37.57
CA ALA A 607 -19.77 41.41 36.73
C ALA A 607 -18.59 40.86 35.91
N GLY A 608 -17.70 41.75 35.42
CA GLY A 608 -16.48 41.34 34.70
C GLY A 608 -15.49 40.59 35.60
N GLY A 609 -15.32 41.03 36.85
CA GLY A 609 -14.42 40.39 37.82
C GLY A 609 -14.84 38.97 38.20
N VAL A 610 -16.14 38.75 38.43
CA VAL A 610 -16.68 37.41 38.77
C VAL A 610 -16.50 36.43 37.60
N PHE A 611 -16.64 36.88 36.35
CA PHE A 611 -16.44 36.02 35.18
C PHE A 611 -14.98 35.58 34.99
N VAL A 612 -14.03 36.47 35.26
CA VAL A 612 -12.58 36.15 35.15
C VAL A 612 -12.15 35.21 36.27
N ILE A 613 -12.59 35.44 37.51
CA ILE A 613 -12.22 34.58 38.66
C ILE A 613 -12.83 33.18 38.54
N SER A 614 -14.09 33.07 38.12
CA SER A 614 -14.75 31.76 37.93
C SER A 614 -14.14 30.96 36.78
N SER A 615 -13.73 31.64 35.70
CA SER A 615 -13.04 31.00 34.57
C SER A 615 -11.65 30.48 34.95
N ALA A 616 -10.89 31.23 35.76
CA ALA A 616 -9.58 30.81 36.24
C ALA A 616 -9.67 29.61 37.20
N ALA A 617 -10.65 29.60 38.11
CA ALA A 617 -10.90 28.48 39.01
C ALA A 617 -11.32 27.21 38.23
N GLY A 618 -12.21 27.33 37.25
CA GLY A 618 -12.61 26.21 36.38
C GLY A 618 -11.44 25.63 35.58
N TYR A 619 -10.57 26.50 35.06
CA TYR A 619 -9.36 26.07 34.35
C TYR A 619 -8.35 25.37 35.28
N GLY A 620 -8.19 25.85 36.52
CA GLY A 620 -7.35 25.22 37.53
C GLY A 620 -7.84 23.82 37.94
N ILE A 621 -9.16 23.64 38.14
CA ILE A 621 -9.76 22.33 38.45
C ILE A 621 -9.60 21.36 37.28
N TYR A 622 -9.80 21.84 36.04
CA TYR A 622 -9.57 21.03 34.84
C TYR A 622 -8.11 20.58 34.74
N TRP A 623 -7.16 21.48 34.99
CA TRP A 623 -5.73 21.16 34.95
C TRP A 623 -5.34 20.17 36.06
N TYR A 624 -5.86 20.35 37.27
CA TYR A 624 -5.62 19.45 38.40
C TYR A 624 -6.15 18.03 38.11
N ASN A 625 -7.37 17.91 37.59
CA ASN A 625 -7.97 16.61 37.25
C ASN A 625 -7.31 15.91 36.06
N THR A 626 -6.73 16.65 35.12
CA THR A 626 -6.10 16.07 33.93
C THR A 626 -4.65 15.67 34.20
N THR A 627 -3.91 16.48 34.96
CA THR A 627 -2.46 16.25 35.16
C THR A 627 -2.18 15.25 36.29
N ILE A 628 -2.96 15.24 37.38
CA ILE A 628 -2.73 14.27 38.46
C ILE A 628 -3.17 12.86 38.07
N LYS A 629 -4.27 12.68 37.32
CA LYS A 629 -4.68 11.37 36.79
C LYS A 629 -3.73 10.77 35.73
N LEU A 630 -2.78 11.57 35.22
CA LEU A 630 -1.72 11.10 34.33
C LEU A 630 -0.42 10.80 35.07
N LEU A 631 -0.30 11.20 36.35
CA LEU A 631 0.90 11.03 37.18
C LEU A 631 0.73 10.05 38.35
N THR A 632 -0.51 9.63 38.65
CA THR A 632 -0.86 8.46 39.49
C THR A 632 -1.44 7.37 38.61
#